data_AF-A0A9D2BV50-F1
#
_entry.id   AF-A0A9D2BV50-F1
#
_cell.length_a   1.000
_cell.length_b   1.000
_cell.length_c   1.000
_cell.angle_alpha   90.00
_cell.angle_beta   90.00
_cell.angle_gamma   90.00
#
_symmetry.space_group_name_H-M   'P 1'
#
loop_
_entity.id
_entity.type
_entity.pdbx_description
1 polymer ?
#
loop_
_entity_poly.entity_id
_entity_poly.type
_entity_poly.pdbx_seq_one_letter_code
_entity_poly.pdbx_strand_id
1 'polypeptide(L)' 'MKQLLWLAVLYLLGLAMIFFPHRLWQVEHFFSVKGGEPSELYLAMMRLGGIVFLVIALGMTAFLLGQKWFS' A
#
# COMPACT_ATOMS: atom_id res chain seq x y z
N MET A 1 -9.96 11.74 15.24
CA MET A 1 -10.14 10.26 15.13
C MET A 1 -10.14 9.77 13.67
N LYS A 2 -10.89 10.39 12.74
CA LYS A 2 -10.98 9.94 11.33
C LYS A 2 -9.63 9.82 10.60
N GLN A 3 -8.68 10.71 10.87
CA GLN A 3 -7.37 10.75 10.18
C GLN A 3 -6.44 9.58 10.56
N LEU A 4 -6.47 9.15 11.83
CA LEU A 4 -5.74 7.97 12.29
C LEU A 4 -6.28 6.69 11.64
N LEU A 5 -7.59 6.62 11.41
CA LEU A 5 -8.24 5.49 10.75
C LEU A 5 -7.79 5.37 9.28
N TRP A 6 -7.65 6.51 8.60
CA TRP A 6 -7.16 6.55 7.22
C TRP A 6 -5.69 6.16 7.11
N LEU A 7 -4.85 6.60 8.05
CA LEU A 7 -3.45 6.17 8.14
C LEU A 7 -3.33 4.67 8.39
N ALA A 8 -4.14 4.12 9.31
CA ALA A 8 -4.15 2.68 9.58
C ALA A 8 -4.49 1.86 8.33
N VAL A 9 -5.47 2.30 7.53
CA VAL A 9 -5.81 1.67 6.25
C VAL A 9 -4.63 1.75 5.27
N LEU A 10 -3.96 2.91 5.17
CA LEU A 10 -2.80 3.07 4.30
C LEU A 10 -1.64 2.14 4.68
N TYR A 11 -1.37 1.99 5.98
CA TYR A 11 -0.34 1.08 6.48
C TYR A 11 -0.68 -0.38 6.18
N LEU A 12 -1.92 -0.79 6.44
CA LEU A 12 -2.40 -2.14 6.15
C LEU A 12 -2.34 -2.44 4.65
N LEU A 13 -2.71 -1.48 3.80
CA LEU A 13 -2.65 -1.61 2.35
C LEU A 13 -1.21 -1.72 1.85
N GLY A 14 -0.31 -0.84 2.32
CA GLY A 14 1.11 -0.88 1.95
C GLY A 14 1.78 -2.19 2.37
N LEU A 15 1.49 -2.70 3.56
CA LEU A 15 1.93 -4.02 4.02
C LEU A 15 1.35 -5.15 3.18
N ALA A 16 0.05 -5.12 2.88
CA ALA A 16 -0.59 -6.13 2.05
C ALA A 16 0.00 -6.21 0.64
N MET A 17 0.34 -5.05 0.04
CA MET A 17 1.00 -4.97 -1.27
C MET A 17 2.41 -5.57 -1.27
N ILE A 18 3.16 -5.46 -0.16
CA ILE A 18 4.51 -6.02 -0.04
C ILE A 18 4.49 -7.52 0.24
N PHE A 19 3.64 -7.97 1.18
CA PHE A 19 3.61 -9.36 1.65
C PHE A 19 2.75 -10.28 0.77
N PHE A 20 1.69 -9.78 0.16
CA PHE A 20 0.77 -10.56 -0.65
C PHE A 20 0.58 -10.01 -2.09
N PRO A 21 1.65 -9.61 -2.81
CA PRO A 21 1.53 -9.05 -4.15
C PRO A 21 0.89 -10.04 -5.14
N HIS A 22 1.13 -11.33 -4.94
CA HIS A 22 0.59 -12.41 -5.78
C HIS A 22 -0.94 -12.58 -5.60
N ARG A 23 -1.46 -12.39 -4.39
CA ARG A 23 -2.91 -12.46 -4.11
C ARG A 23 -3.64 -11.24 -4.65
N LEU A 24 -3.07 -10.04 -4.50
CA LEU A 24 -3.65 -8.84 -5.07
C LEU A 24 -3.69 -8.91 -6.60
N TRP A 25 -2.61 -9.41 -7.22
CA TRP A 25 -2.60 -9.66 -8.66
C TRP A 25 -3.76 -10.58 -9.08
N GLN A 26 -3.96 -11.70 -8.38
CA GLN A 26 -5.05 -12.63 -8.69
C GLN A 26 -6.44 -11.99 -8.58
N VAL A 27 -6.64 -11.03 -7.67
CA VAL A 27 -7.91 -10.30 -7.54
C VAL A 27 -8.11 -9.32 -8.68
N GLU A 28 -7.07 -8.57 -9.08
CA GLU A 28 -7.16 -7.64 -10.22
C GLU A 28 -7.30 -8.38 -11.56
N HIS A 29 -6.59 -9.50 -11.73
CA HIS A 29 -6.65 -10.32 -12.93
C HIS A 29 -7.80 -11.34 -12.94
N PHE A 30 -8.63 -11.42 -11.90
CA PHE A 30 -9.77 -12.34 -11.85
C PHE A 30 -10.79 -12.09 -12.98
N PHE A 31 -10.88 -10.84 -13.46
CA PHE A 31 -11.72 -10.45 -14.60
C PHE A 31 -10.99 -10.45 -15.96
N SER A 32 -9.69 -10.75 -15.98
CA SER A 32 -8.88 -10.81 -17.21
C SER A 32 -8.70 -12.25 -17.65
N VAL A 33 -8.90 -12.53 -18.95
CA VAL A 33 -8.95 -13.89 -19.51
C VAL A 33 -7.62 -14.64 -19.30
N LYS A 34 -7.73 -15.80 -18.66
CA LYS A 34 -6.76 -16.90 -18.45
C LYS A 34 -5.31 -16.70 -18.92
N GLY A 35 -4.39 -16.74 -17.95
CA GLY A 35 -3.43 -17.84 -17.91
C GLY A 35 -1.94 -17.52 -18.02
N GLY A 36 -1.44 -16.52 -17.29
CA GLY A 36 0.01 -16.33 -17.13
C GLY A 36 0.38 -16.14 -15.66
N GLU A 37 1.58 -16.55 -15.27
CA GLU A 37 2.15 -16.14 -13.98
C GLU A 37 2.21 -14.61 -13.90
N PRO A 38 2.06 -14.00 -12.71
CA PRO A 38 2.24 -12.57 -12.57
C PRO A 38 3.60 -12.16 -13.11
N SER A 39 3.61 -11.22 -14.06
CA SER A 39 4.84 -10.65 -14.61
C SER A 39 5.73 -10.16 -13.47
N GLU A 40 7.03 -10.46 -13.52
CA GLU A 40 8.00 -9.97 -12.53
C GLU A 40 7.93 -8.45 -12.39
N LEU A 41 7.63 -7.73 -13.48
CA LEU A 41 7.42 -6.29 -13.47
C LEU A 41 6.20 -5.88 -12.62
N TYR A 42 5.10 -6.63 -12.69
CA TYR A 42 3.91 -6.35 -11.87
C TYR A 42 4.20 -6.60 -10.39
N LEU A 43 4.87 -7.71 -10.05
CA LEU A 43 5.28 -7.99 -8.67
C LEU A 43 6.24 -6.90 -8.14
N ALA A 44 7.18 -6.45 -8.96
CA ALA A 44 8.07 -5.34 -8.63
C ALA A 44 7.30 -4.02 -8.45
N MET A 45 6.34 -3.72 -9.32
CA MET A 45 5.48 -2.53 -9.23
C MET A 45 4.59 -2.56 -8.00
N MET A 46 4.03 -3.71 -7.62
CA MET A 46 3.25 -3.86 -6.39
C MET A 46 4.08 -3.62 -5.14
N ARG A 47 5.30 -4.18 -5.10
CA ARG A 47 6.23 -3.93 -3.99
C ARG A 47 6.66 -2.46 -3.93
N LEU A 48 6.99 -1.85 -5.07
CA LEU A 48 7.32 -0.42 -5.17
C LEU A 48 6.15 0.46 -4.71
N GLY A 49 4.93 0.16 -5.19
CA GLY A 49 3.71 0.85 -4.77
C GLY A 49 3.47 0.74 -3.27
N GLY A 50 3.61 -0.46 -2.71
CA GLY A 50 3.50 -0.68 -1.25
C GLY A 50 4.53 0.11 -0.45
N ILE A 51 5.79 0.16 -0.91
CA ILE A 51 6.85 0.97 -0.27
C ILE A 51 6.50 2.46 -0.33
N VAL A 52 6.07 2.96 -1.49
CA VAL A 52 5.66 4.37 -1.64
C VAL A 52 4.50 4.71 -0.70
N PHE A 53 3.49 3.84 -0.60
CA PHE A 53 2.38 4.03 0.33
C PHE A 53 2.84 4.08 1.79
N LEU A 54 3.77 3.21 2.20
CA LEU A 54 4.34 3.23 3.56
C LEU A 54 5.15 4.51 3.82
N VAL A 55 5.95 4.97 2.86
CA VAL A 55 6.72 6.22 2.98
C VAL A 55 5.80 7.42 3.13
N ILE A 56 4.73 7.50 2.33
CA ILE A 56 3.73 8.57 2.44
C ILE A 56 3.02 8.51 3.80
N ALA A 57 2.64 7.31 4.25
CA ALA A 57 2.00 7.13 5.56
C ALA A 57 2.91 7.60 6.71
N LEU A 58 4.21 7.28 6.65
CA LEU A 58 5.21 7.76 7.61
C LEU A 58 5.34 9.28 7.58
N GLY A 59 5.46 9.88 6.39
CA GLY A 59 5.54 11.34 6.22
C GLY A 59 4.31 12.07 6.77
N MET A 60 3.11 11.58 6.47
CA MET A 60 1.87 12.12 7.02
C MET A 60 1.79 11.97 8.55
N THR A 61 2.26 10.84 9.09
CA THR A 61 2.32 10.62 10.54
C THR A 61 3.24 11.63 11.21
N ALA A 62 4.43 11.84 10.65
CA ALA A 62 5.40 12.83 11.14
C ALA A 62 4.85 14.26 11.06
N PHE A 63 4.17 14.61 9.96
CA PHE A 63 3.54 15.92 9.79
C PHE A 63 2.43 16.17 10.82
N LEU A 64 1.55 15.20 11.06
CA LEU A 64 0.49 15.31 12.07
C LEU A 64 1.03 15.39 13.49
N LEU A 65 2.09 14.63 13.80
CA LEU A 65 2.78 14.72 15.09
C LEU A 65 3.40 16.11 15.27
N GLY A 66 4.03 16.64 14.23
CA GLY A 66 4.55 18.00 14.21
C GLY A 66 3.45 19.03 14.47
N GLN A 67 2.33 18.99 13.74
CA GLN A 67 1.21 19.91 13.97
C GLN A 67 0.68 19.84 15.40
N LYS A 68 0.59 18.64 16.00
CA LYS A 68 0.13 18.45 17.38
C LYS A 68 1.13 19.02 18.40
N TRP A 69 2.42 19.04 18.09
CA TRP A 69 3.46 19.56 18.97
C TRP A 69 3.57 21.09 18.92
N PHE A 70 3.19 21.70 17.80
CA PHE A 70 3.20 23.16 17.59
C PHE A 70 1.82 23.84 17.77
N SER A 71 0.80 23.11 18.22
CA SER A 71 -0.55 23.61 18.53
C SER A 71 -0.83 23.54 20.02
#